data_AF-A0A2T6N6G5-F1
#
_entry.id   AF-A0A2T6N6G5-F1
#
_cell.length_a   1.000
_cell.length_b   1.000
_cell.length_c   1.000
_cell.angle_alpha   90.00
_cell.angle_beta   90.00
_cell.angle_gamma   90.00
#
_symmetry.space_group_name_H-M   'P 1'
#
loop_
_entity.id
_entity.type
_entity.pdbx_description
1 polymer ?
#
loop_
_entity_poly.entity_id
_entity_poly.type
_entity_poly.pdbx_seq_one_letter_code
_entity_poly.pdbx_strand_id
1 'polypeptide(L)' 'SVQYSCFKWVNTMLGNVKNSLLGTFHAIRDKHVSRYLAEFEYRFNRRFDLPAMIERLLFAALRTPPMPYRLLRMAEV' A
#
# COMPACT_ATOMS: atom_id res chain seq x y z
N SER A 1 -21.10 -3.87 25.64
CA SER A 1 -19.94 -3.83 24.73
C SER A 1 -19.18 -2.55 25.00
N VAL A 2 -17.87 -2.63 25.24
CA VAL A 2 -17.10 -1.46 25.71
C VAL A 2 -16.82 -0.51 24.55
N GLN A 3 -17.39 0.69 24.59
CA GLN A 3 -17.30 1.72 23.55
C GLN A 3 -16.06 2.61 23.78
N TYR A 4 -14.86 2.05 23.69
CA TYR A 4 -13.69 2.92 23.62
C TYR A 4 -13.59 3.53 22.21
N SER A 5 -13.62 4.84 22.13
CA SER A 5 -13.52 5.62 20.88
C SER A 5 -12.28 5.24 20.04
N CYS A 6 -11.20 4.82 20.70
CA CYS A 6 -10.00 4.27 20.06
C CYS A 6 -10.30 3.05 19.18
N PHE A 7 -11.06 2.07 19.69
CA PHE A 7 -11.38 0.85 18.94
C PHE A 7 -12.25 1.13 17.71
N LYS A 8 -13.05 2.20 17.73
CA LYS A 8 -13.83 2.62 16.55
C LYS A 8 -12.91 3.04 15.40
N TRP A 9 -11.89 3.85 15.66
CA TRP A 9 -10.94 4.29 14.63
C TRP A 9 -10.06 3.14 14.14
N VAL A 10 -9.64 2.24 15.03
CA VAL A 10 -8.90 1.03 14.66
C VAL A 10 -9.73 0.16 13.71
N ASN A 11 -10.99 -0.12 14.05
CA ASN A 11 -11.87 -0.91 13.19
C ASN A 11 -12.10 -0.25 11.83
N THR A 12 -12.26 1.07 11.80
CA THR A 12 -12.38 1.82 10.53
C THR A 12 -11.11 1.69 9.69
N MET A 13 -9.92 1.83 10.30
CA MET A 13 -8.64 1.66 9.60
C MET A 13 -8.48 0.25 9.05
N LEU A 14 -8.79 -0.79 9.84
CA LEU A 14 -8.77 -2.17 9.39
C LEU A 14 -9.76 -2.43 8.25
N GLY A 15 -10.95 -1.84 8.32
CA GLY A 15 -11.95 -1.89 7.25
C GLY A 15 -11.43 -1.26 5.95
N ASN A 16 -10.76 -0.11 6.05
CA ASN A 16 -10.16 0.58 4.91
C ASN A 16 -9.03 -0.24 4.27
N VAL A 17 -8.15 -0.85 5.08
CA VAL A 17 -7.10 -1.76 4.60
C VAL A 17 -7.75 -2.91 3.83
N LYS A 18 -8.72 -3.59 4.43
CA LYS A 18 -9.41 -4.73 3.81
C LYS A 18 -10.04 -4.36 2.48
N ASN A 19 -10.77 -3.25 2.42
CA ASN A 19 -11.44 -2.79 1.20
C ASN A 19 -10.42 -2.39 0.12
N SER A 20 -9.33 -1.72 0.48
CA SER A 20 -8.28 -1.36 -0.48
C SER A 20 -7.61 -2.58 -1.09
N LEU A 21 -7.32 -3.61 -0.28
CA LEU A 21 -6.70 -4.84 -0.75
C LEU A 21 -7.63 -5.61 -1.69
N LEU A 22 -8.89 -5.82 -1.28
CA LEU A 22 -9.89 -6.53 -2.08
C LEU A 22 -10.25 -5.79 -3.37
N GLY A 23 -10.24 -4.45 -3.36
CA GLY A 23 -10.55 -3.64 -4.55
C GLY A 23 -9.40 -3.54 -5.55
N THR A 24 -8.16 -3.70 -5.11
CA THR A 24 -6.96 -3.51 -5.96
C THR A 24 -6.41 -4.82 -6.49
N PHE A 25 -6.44 -5.89 -5.68
CA PHE A 25 -5.83 -7.17 -6.02
C PHE A 25 -6.88 -8.23 -6.30
N HIS A 26 -6.76 -8.93 -7.43
CA HIS A 26 -7.63 -10.05 -7.75
C HIS A 26 -7.41 -11.25 -6.81
N ALA A 27 -6.18 -11.45 -6.35
CA ALA A 27 -5.83 -12.47 -5.36
C ALA A 27 -4.74 -11.94 -4.41
N ILE A 28 -4.95 -12.14 -3.12
CA ILE A 28 -3.97 -11.79 -2.08
C ILE A 28 -3.11 -13.03 -1.83
N ARG A 29 -1.79 -12.86 -1.91
CA ARG A 29 -0.80 -13.92 -1.62
C ARG A 29 0.12 -13.48 -0.49
N ASP A 30 0.39 -14.39 0.45
CA ASP A 30 1.17 -14.09 1.66
C ASP A 30 2.57 -13.53 1.35
N LYS A 31 3.21 -14.07 0.30
CA LYS A 31 4.52 -13.60 -0.20
C LYS A 31 4.58 -12.12 -0.60
N HIS A 32 3.44 -11.46 -0.80
CA HIS A 32 3.37 -10.07 -1.22
C HIS A 32 2.78 -9.14 -0.15
N VAL A 33 2.48 -9.65 1.06
CA VAL A 33 1.83 -8.88 2.13
C VAL A 33 2.59 -7.60 2.46
N SER A 34 3.91 -7.67 2.60
CA SER A 34 4.74 -6.48 2.86
C SER A 34 4.59 -5.41 1.77
N ARG A 35 4.49 -5.83 0.50
CA ARG A 35 4.31 -4.91 -0.63
C ARG A 35 2.91 -4.30 -0.63
N TYR A 36 1.89 -5.10 -0.35
CA TYR A 36 0.51 -4.64 -0.27
C TYR A 36 0.32 -3.61 0.85
N LEU A 37 0.90 -3.85 2.03
CA LEU A 37 0.82 -2.92 3.16
C LEU A 37 1.60 -1.63 2.91
N ALA A 38 2.80 -1.72 2.34
CA ALA A 38 3.59 -0.54 1.98
C ALA A 38 2.87 0.33 0.93
N GLU A 39 2.23 -0.30 -0.06
CA GLU A 39 1.44 0.39 -1.07
C GLU A 39 0.21 1.08 -0.46
N PHE A 40 -0.51 0.39 0.43
CA PHE A 40 -1.64 0.97 1.17
C PHE A 40 -1.19 2.17 2.00
N GLU A 41 -0.14 2.03 2.81
CA GLU A 41 0.41 3.12 3.63
C GLU A 41 0.79 4.32 2.77
N TYR A 42 1.52 4.06 1.67
CA TYR A 42 1.98 5.11 0.76
C TYR A 42 0.82 5.94 0.20
N ARG A 43 -0.26 5.29 -0.23
CA ARG A 43 -1.46 5.97 -0.76
C ARG A 43 -2.30 6.59 0.33
N PHE A 44 -2.49 5.92 1.45
CA PHE A 44 -3.32 6.40 2.55
C PHE A 44 -2.78 7.72 3.11
N ASN A 45 -1.47 7.82 3.31
CA ASN A 45 -0.82 9.03 3.82
C ASN A 45 -0.85 10.20 2.82
N ARG A 46 -1.11 9.95 1.53
CA ARG A 46 -1.09 10.94 0.45
C ARG A 46 -2.45 11.13 -0.25
N ARG A 47 -3.51 10.57 0.32
CA ARG A 47 -4.83 10.46 -0.32
C ARG A 47 -5.52 11.79 -0.65
N PHE A 48 -5.05 12.90 -0.09
CA PHE A 48 -5.65 14.22 -0.29
C PHE A 48 -4.97 15.05 -1.38
N ASP A 49 -3.86 14.55 -1.95
CA ASP A 49 -3.04 15.26 -2.92
C ASP A 49 -2.69 14.32 -4.08
N LEU A 50 -3.72 14.05 -4.89
CA LEU A 50 -3.63 13.16 -6.05
C LEU A 50 -2.80 13.73 -7.21
N PRO A 51 -2.89 15.04 -7.56
CA PRO A 51 -2.10 15.61 -8.65
C PRO A 51 -0.59 15.45 -8.46
N ALA A 52 -0.10 15.59 -7.22
CA ALA A 52 1.33 15.41 -6.92
C ALA A 52 1.83 13.96 -7.07
N MET A 53 0.94 12.98 -7.29
CA MET A 53 1.35 11.58 -7.42
C MET A 53 2.22 11.34 -8.66
N ILE A 54 1.95 12.03 -9.77
CA ILE A 54 2.73 11.92 -11.00
C ILE A 54 4.14 12.47 -10.79
N GLU A 55 4.26 13.67 -10.22
CA GLU A 55 5.55 14.30 -9.94
C GLU A 55 6.41 13.45 -8.99
N ARG A 56 5.79 12.89 -7.96
CA ARG A 56 6.47 11.98 -7.02
C ARG A 56 6.94 10.70 -7.68
N LEU A 57 6.13 10.12 -8.58
CA LEU A 57 6.53 8.94 -9.34
C LEU A 57 7.74 9.25 -10.22
N LEU A 58 7.70 10.37 -10.95
CA LEU A 58 8.82 10.81 -11.78
C LEU A 58 10.09 11.03 -10.94
N PHE A 59 9.96 11.72 -9.80
CA PHE A 59 11.07 11.94 -8.87
C PHE A 59 11.67 10.63 -8.35
N ALA A 60 10.84 9.65 -7.98
CA ALA A 60 11.30 8.34 -7.54
C ALA A 60 11.98 7.57 -8.68
N ALA A 61 11.41 7.59 -9.89
CA ALA A 61 11.98 6.92 -11.06
C ALA A 61 13.36 7.47 -11.45
N LEU A 62 13.55 8.79 -11.37
CA LEU A 62 14.84 9.44 -11.68
C LEU A 62 15.93 9.13 -10.65
N ARG A 63 15.57 8.83 -9.39
CA ARG A 63 16.51 8.61 -8.29
C ARG A 63 16.77 7.14 -7.97
N THR A 64 15.89 6.25 -8.42
CA THR A 64 16.01 4.82 -8.13
C THR A 64 16.88 4.17 -9.21
N PRO A 65 17.98 3.48 -8.86
CA PRO A 65 18.75 2.74 -9.85
C PRO A 65 17.88 1.65 -10.50
N PRO A 66 18.18 1.25 -11.76
CA PRO A 66 17.43 0.21 -12.43
C PRO A 66 17.42 -1.07 -11.60
N MET A 67 16.25 -1.64 -11.36
CA MET A 67 16.09 -2.88 -10.59
C MET A 67 16.07 -4.09 -11.53
N PRO A 68 17.10 -4.96 -11.51
CA PRO A 68 17.11 -6.15 -12.36
C PRO A 68 15.95 -7.09 -12.06
N TYR A 69 15.45 -7.77 -13.10
CA TYR A 69 14.29 -8.67 -12.99
C TYR A 69 14.44 -9.75 -11.91
N ARG A 70 15.66 -10.27 -11.72
CA ARG A 70 15.97 -11.23 -10.66
C ARG A 70 15.61 -10.70 -9.26
N LEU A 71 15.87 -9.42 -8.99
CA LEU A 71 15.55 -8.82 -7.69
C LEU A 71 14.04 -8.55 -7.56
N LEU A 72 13.38 -8.15 -8.66
CA LEU A 72 11.93 -7.94 -8.69
C LEU A 72 11.14 -9.21 -8.35
N ARG A 73 11.68 -10.37 -8.75
CA ARG A 73 11.10 -11.70 -8.54
C ARG A 73 11.44 -12.32 -7.19
N MET A 74 12.17 -11.67 -6.29
CA MET A 74 12.56 -12.26 -5.00
C MET A 74 11.39 -12.77 -4.17
N ALA A 75 10.23 -12.10 -4.26
CA ALA A 75 9.05 -12.55 -3.56
C ALA A 75 8.37 -13.77 -4.22
N GLU A 76 8.75 -14.13 -5.46
CA GLU A 76 8.17 -15.25 -6.20
C GLU A 76 8.96 -16.56 -6.09
N VAL A 77 10.22 -16.48 -5.63
CA VAL A 77 11.13 -17.61 -5.39
C VAL A 77 10.80 -18.30 -4.06
#